data_AF-F3AG09-F1
#
_entry.id   AF-F3AG09-F1
#
_cell.length_a   1.000
_cell.length_b   1.000
_cell.length_c   1.000
_cell.angle_alpha   90.00
_cell.angle_beta   90.00
_cell.angle_gamma   90.00
#
_symmetry.space_group_name_H-M   'P 1'
#
loop_
_entity.id
_entity.type
_entity.pdbx_description
1 polymer ?
#
loop_
_entity_poly.entity_id
_entity_poly.type
_entity_poly.pdbx_seq_one_letter_code
_entity_poly.pdbx_strand_id
1 'polypeptide(L)'
;MISNKYFFNGKDITMNLCIQIRDVIDIIQETTGMNFPEATVAFYHSKTYKALQNTENTLWAESAGYIADCYFEGKRKIIRRIVLP
;
A
#
# COMPACT_ATOMS: atom_id res chain seq x y z
N MET A 1 -4.35 10.61 14.98
CA MET A 1 -3.08 9.94 15.34
C MET A 1 -3.29 8.45 15.24
N ILE A 2 -2.54 7.77 14.37
CA ILE A 2 -2.59 6.31 14.21
C ILE A 2 -1.99 5.70 15.48
N SER A 3 -2.82 5.06 16.31
CA SER A 3 -2.42 4.38 17.54
C SER A 3 -2.23 2.86 17.34
N ASN A 4 -1.95 2.42 16.11
CA ASN A 4 -1.72 1.02 15.79
C ASN A 4 -0.22 0.80 15.55
N LYS A 5 0.42 0.09 16.48
CA LYS A 5 1.77 -0.44 16.28
C LYS A 5 1.70 -1.72 15.46
N TYR A 6 2.66 -1.91 14.57
CA TYR A 6 2.80 -3.11 13.77
C TYR A 6 3.95 -3.96 14.31
N PHE A 7 3.72 -5.26 14.48
CA PHE A 7 4.71 -6.19 15.00
C PHE A 7 4.95 -7.34 14.04
N PHE A 8 6.20 -7.80 13.95
CA PHE A 8 6.57 -9.04 13.28
C PHE A 8 7.58 -9.78 14.15
N ASN A 9 7.31 -11.06 14.46
CA ASN A 9 8.15 -11.86 15.39
C ASN A 9 8.48 -11.13 16.71
N GLY A 10 7.48 -10.46 17.30
CA GLY A 10 7.62 -9.71 18.55
C GLY A 10 8.44 -8.41 18.45
N LYS A 11 8.91 -8.02 17.25
CA LYS A 11 9.62 -6.76 17.02
C LYS A 11 8.67 -5.71 16.45
N ASP A 12 8.74 -4.49 16.99
CA ASP A 12 8.01 -3.34 16.46
C ASP A 12 8.62 -2.94 15.10
N ILE A 13 7.81 -2.98 14.05
CA ILE A 13 8.17 -2.62 12.67
C ILE A 13 7.36 -1.42 12.16
N THR A 14 6.72 -0.67 13.06
CA THR A 14 5.83 0.44 12.69
C THR A 14 6.55 1.45 11.81
N MET A 15 7.79 1.81 12.14
CA MET A 15 8.58 2.75 11.35
C MET A 15 8.97 2.20 9.98
N ASN A 16 9.27 0.90 9.87
CA ASN A 16 9.55 0.24 8.60
C ASN A 16 8.34 0.33 7.68
N LEU A 17 7.14 0.06 8.23
CA LEU A 17 5.89 0.16 7.48
C LEU A 17 5.61 1.61 7.06
N CYS A 18 5.81 2.59 7.94
CA CYS A 18 5.61 4.00 7.60
C CYS A 18 6.53 4.47 6.46
N ILE A 19 7.80 4.03 6.47
CA ILE A 19 8.76 4.32 5.39
C ILE A 19 8.27 3.71 4.07
N GLN A 20 7.90 2.43 4.07
CA GLN A 20 7.38 1.75 2.89
C GLN A 20 6.11 2.42 2.34
N ILE A 21 5.17 2.79 3.21
CA ILE A 21 3.93 3.47 2.80
C ILE A 21 4.23 4.81 2.14
N ARG A 22 5.16 5.59 2.71
CA ARG A 22 5.57 6.88 2.12
C ARG A 22 6.14 6.68 0.72
N ASP A 23 7.10 5.76 0.58
CA ASP A 23 7.78 5.53 -0.69
C ASP A 23 6.80 4.98 -1.75
N VAL A 24 5.79 4.19 -1.37
CA VAL A 24 4.71 3.75 -2.26
C VAL A 24 3.80 4.92 -2.67
N ILE A 25 3.49 5.84 -1.76
CA ILE A 25 2.69 7.03 -2.08
C ILE A 25 3.42 7.90 -3.11
N ASP A 26 4.74 8.09 -2.95
CA ASP A 26 5.56 8.84 -3.91
C ASP A 26 5.47 8.22 -5.31
N ILE A 27 5.62 6.89 -5.42
CA ILE A 27 5.46 6.16 -6.70
C ILE A 27 4.06 6.36 -7.29
N ILE A 28 3.01 6.35 -6.46
CA ILE A 28 1.63 6.58 -6.93
C ILE A 28 1.50 8.01 -7.48
N GLN A 29 2.04 9.01 -6.80
CA GLN A 29 2.01 10.40 -7.25
C GLN A 29 2.73 10.55 -8.61
N GLU A 30 3.95 10.01 -8.72
CA GLU A 30 4.74 10.06 -9.97
C GLU A 30 4.03 9.36 -11.13
N THR A 31 3.40 8.21 -10.87
CA THR A 31 2.76 7.40 -11.91
C THR A 31 1.42 7.98 -12.38
N THR A 32 0.68 8.65 -11.49
CA THR A 32 -0.72 9.06 -11.77
C THR A 32 -0.93 10.56 -11.89
N GLY A 33 0.03 11.37 -11.44
CA GLY A 33 -0.12 12.82 -11.31
C GLY A 33 -1.00 13.27 -10.13
N MET A 34 -1.44 12.35 -9.26
CA MET A 34 -2.19 12.69 -8.06
C MET A 34 -1.37 13.55 -7.10
N ASN A 35 -2.03 14.48 -6.41
CA ASN A 35 -1.41 15.16 -5.28
C ASN A 35 -1.32 14.22 -4.06
N PHE A 36 -0.53 14.61 -3.07
CA PHE A 36 -0.27 13.78 -1.89
C PHE A 36 -1.56 13.36 -1.14
N PRO A 37 -2.51 14.27 -0.81
CA PRO A 37 -3.76 13.87 -0.18
C PRO A 37 -4.56 12.83 -0.98
N GLU A 38 -4.69 13.01 -2.30
CA GLU A 38 -5.42 12.08 -3.17
C GLU A 38 -4.76 10.71 -3.23
N ALA A 39 -3.44 10.67 -3.46
CA ALA A 39 -2.67 9.43 -3.50
C ALA A 39 -2.75 8.67 -2.17
N THR A 40 -2.65 9.40 -1.06
CA THR A 40 -2.74 8.87 0.30
C THR A 40 -4.10 8.22 0.57
N VAL A 41 -5.20 8.95 0.30
CA VAL A 41 -6.56 8.42 0.47
C VAL A 41 -6.81 7.22 -0.44
N ALA A 42 -6.38 7.29 -1.69
CA ALA A 42 -6.53 6.20 -2.64
C ALA A 42 -5.75 4.95 -2.21
N PHE A 43 -4.56 5.10 -1.63
CA PHE A 43 -3.75 4.01 -1.14
C PHE A 43 -4.33 3.38 0.13
N TYR A 44 -4.74 4.18 1.12
CA TYR A 44 -5.32 3.68 2.36
C TYR A 44 -6.63 2.90 2.16
N HIS A 45 -7.41 3.19 1.11
CA HIS A 45 -8.60 2.43 0.73
C HIS A 45 -8.31 1.18 -0.14
N SER A 46 -7.05 0.91 -0.46
CA SER A 46 -6.68 -0.19 -1.35
C SER A 46 -6.64 -1.55 -0.63
N LYS A 47 -6.81 -2.62 -1.42
CA LYS A 47 -6.58 -4.00 -0.94
C LYS A 47 -5.11 -4.23 -0.54
N THR A 48 -4.18 -3.54 -1.20
CA THR A 48 -2.75 -3.60 -0.89
C THR A 48 -2.45 -3.06 0.51
N TYR A 49 -3.04 -1.92 0.89
CA TYR A 49 -2.90 -1.41 2.26
C TYR A 49 -3.52 -2.37 3.29
N LYS A 50 -4.68 -2.97 2.98
CA LYS A 50 -5.25 -4.01 3.85
C LYS A 50 -4.31 -5.22 4.00
N ALA A 51 -3.63 -5.63 2.93
CA ALA A 51 -2.64 -6.70 2.99
C ALA A 51 -1.40 -6.29 3.80
N LEU A 52 -0.90 -5.06 3.65
CA LEU A 52 0.24 -4.54 4.42
C LEU A 52 0.01 -4.53 5.94
N GLN A 53 -1.24 -4.42 6.39
CA GLN A 53 -1.57 -4.50 7.81
C GLN A 53 -1.41 -5.91 8.39
N ASN A 54 -1.43 -6.96 7.56
CA ASN A 54 -1.13 -8.32 7.98
C ASN A 54 0.38 -8.56 7.89
N THR A 55 1.11 -8.28 8.97
CA THR A 55 2.58 -8.33 9.01
C THR A 55 3.17 -9.71 8.77
N GLU A 56 2.40 -10.78 8.98
CA GLU A 56 2.81 -12.17 8.79
C GLU A 56 2.92 -12.57 7.32
N ASN A 57 2.32 -11.82 6.39
CA ASN A 57 2.47 -12.06 4.95
C ASN A 57 3.78 -11.50 4.37
N THR A 58 4.59 -10.85 5.21
CA THR A 58 5.90 -10.28 4.89
C THR A 58 5.92 -9.23 3.75
N LEU A 59 4.76 -8.77 3.27
CA LEU A 59 4.67 -7.78 2.18
C LEU A 59 5.37 -6.46 2.54
N TRP A 60 5.42 -6.11 3.82
CA TRP A 60 6.13 -4.93 4.32
C TRP A 60 7.66 -4.99 4.11
N ALA A 61 8.22 -6.17 3.87
CA ALA A 61 9.65 -6.37 3.60
C ALA A 61 9.99 -6.29 2.10
N GLU A 62 8.98 -6.27 1.22
CA GLU A 62 9.17 -6.12 -0.22
C GLU A 62 9.56 -4.68 -0.60
N SER A 63 10.02 -4.49 -1.84
CA SER A 63 10.30 -3.14 -2.35
C SER A 63 9.01 -2.31 -2.50
N ALA A 64 9.12 -0.99 -2.30
CA ALA A 64 8.03 -0.06 -2.56
C ALA A 64 7.47 -0.18 -3.99
N GLY A 65 8.34 -0.43 -4.98
CA GLY A 65 7.93 -0.69 -6.37
C GLY A 65 7.03 -1.90 -6.50
N TYR A 66 7.39 -3.04 -5.90
CA TYR A 66 6.57 -4.25 -5.92
C TYR A 66 5.21 -4.04 -5.22
N ILE A 67 5.20 -3.32 -4.10
CA ILE A 67 3.97 -2.99 -3.38
C ILE A 67 3.07 -2.07 -4.23
N ALA A 68 3.66 -1.10 -4.94
CA ALA A 68 2.95 -0.23 -5.86
C ALA A 68 2.37 -1.03 -7.05
N ASP A 69 3.12 -1.98 -7.61
CA ASP A 69 2.61 -2.88 -8.65
C ASP A 69 1.38 -3.67 -8.17
N CYS A 70 1.42 -4.20 -6.95
CA CYS A 70 0.28 -4.86 -6.33
C CYS A 70 -0.95 -3.93 -6.22
N TYR A 71 -0.73 -2.66 -5.86
CA TYR A 71 -1.78 -1.63 -5.85
C TYR A 71 -2.40 -1.42 -7.24
N PHE A 72 -1.58 -1.22 -8.27
CA PHE A 72 -2.08 -0.98 -9.63
C PHE A 72 -2.74 -2.22 -10.23
N GLU A 73 -2.21 -3.42 -9.98
CA GLU A 73 -2.84 -4.67 -10.41
C GLU A 73 -4.20 -4.88 -9.75
N GLY A 74 -4.31 -4.58 -8.45
CA GLY A 74 -5.58 -4.59 -7.72
C GLY A 74 -6.63 -3.67 -8.36
N LYS A 75 -6.23 -2.46 -8.77
CA LYS A 75 -7.12 -1.54 -9.49
C LYS A 75 -7.50 -2.06 -10.88
N ARG A 76 -6.56 -2.61 -11.64
CA ARG A 76 -6.84 -3.21 -12.96
C ARG A 76 -7.82 -4.38 -12.87
N LYS A 77 -7.69 -5.25 -11.86
CA LYS A 77 -8.62 -6.37 -11.60
C LYS A 77 -10.03 -5.87 -11.27
N ILE A 78 -10.16 -4.78 -10.52
CA ILE A 78 -11.46 -4.16 -10.23
C ILE A 78 -12.09 -3.60 -11.51
N ILE A 79 -11.32 -2.84 -12.31
CA ILE A 79 -11.81 -2.27 -13.57
C ILE A 79 -12.24 -3.39 -14.52
N ARG A 80 -11.42 -4.43 -14.71
CA ARG A 80 -11.77 -5.58 -15.55
C ARG A 80 -13.07 -6.26 -15.10
N ARG A 81 -13.30 -6.41 -13.79
CA ARG A 81 -14.53 -7.02 -13.25
C ARG A 81 -15.78 -6.14 -13.43
N ILE A 82 -15.62 -4.83 -13.56
CA ILE A 82 -16.73 -3.91 -13.80
C ILE A 82 -17.05 -3.82 -15.30
N VAL A 83 -16.01 -3.86 -16.15
CA VAL A 83 -16.13 -3.59 -17.59
C VAL A 83 -16.35 -4.88 -18.41
N LEU A 84 -16.00 -6.06 -17.88
CA LEU A 84 -16.21 -7.34 -18.55
C LEU A 84 -17.13 -8.23 -17.68
N PRO A 85 -18.31 -8.67 -18.19
CA PRO A 85 -19.25 -9.54 -17.49
C PRO A 85 -18.72 -10.97 -17.30
#